data_AF-A0A554K598-F1
#
_entry.id   AF-A0A554K598-F1
#
_cell.length_a   1.000
_cell.length_b   1.000
_cell.length_c   1.000
_cell.angle_alpha   90.00
_cell.angle_beta   90.00
_cell.angle_gamma   90.00
#
_symmetry.space_group_name_H-M   'P 1'
#
loop_
_entity.id
_entity.type
_entity.pdbx_description
1 polymer ?
#
loop_
_entity_poly.entity_id
_entity_poly.type
_entity_poly.pdbx_seq_one_letter_code
_entity_poly.pdbx_strand_id
1 'polypeptide(L)'
;MVDLPRESVNAAAVFALGAPIAILGDTMKRIIWWSIAAALVVAQIFPVLPVAAAGTLIKSAGNSAVYFLDDQGMRHAFPNAQTFRSWYGNDFSAVQTVAAVILAGYPLGRNLTMKPGTALLKVPSVPTVYAVEQGGVLRPISSAEVAAAIYGSRWRERVTDLPEVFFENYTVGEPLDRTYQLPNSIVYQVRGAPTYYWKQGNLLQPFTDWAAVAANGYHKEDVVVGERTLPTRARQIEGAETRITDPLASREWSTQDCGGTTITIAPILVARGELAASYRESLAAVHARLPEAYAWATQQLGAAEIADPVVLTDDGLLSRATPQGGRVLTEETALRFYDQHPDAYDFLILFTNFAVQEEKPNHEGHETLVTNGITGLSLPLQNAADLFGSRGKLKGIIVMGDLGRFTLTEESDALRLDNFLLHELGHQWGARVKFRTADDQDSVALLRDDGIHWSYYAGFISPLGGSGWRPLGDGKFLSKLAEDVNLIRRPYSDLDLYLMGLLPRQAVRPFTYLEPTVPGAQGNIISGVEKTVTIEQVIAANGPRRCELP
;
A
#
# COMPACT_ATOMS: atom_id res chain seq x y z
N MET A 1 55.94 20.58 -39.03
CA MET A 1 56.21 20.53 -40.49
C MET A 1 55.12 19.62 -41.04
N VAL A 2 53.98 20.05 -41.59
CA VAL A 2 53.55 21.18 -42.42
C VAL A 2 52.03 21.27 -42.18
N ASP A 3 51.44 22.27 -41.52
CA ASP A 3 50.95 23.59 -41.96
C ASP A 3 50.26 23.67 -43.35
N LEU A 4 48.92 23.83 -43.40
CA LEU A 4 48.23 25.06 -43.85
C LEU A 4 46.68 24.89 -43.92
N PRO A 5 45.89 26.01 -43.91
CA PRO A 5 44.49 26.09 -43.46
C PRO A 5 43.51 26.72 -44.49
N ARG A 6 42.32 27.13 -44.00
CA ARG A 6 41.27 28.09 -44.50
C ARG A 6 39.90 27.39 -44.63
N GLU A 7 38.76 27.96 -44.23
CA GLU A 7 38.37 29.37 -44.29
C GLU A 7 37.20 29.65 -43.31
N SER A 8 37.18 30.88 -42.78
CA SER A 8 36.10 31.50 -42.00
C SER A 8 35.48 32.65 -42.81
N VAL A 9 34.36 33.22 -42.32
CA VAL A 9 33.83 34.61 -42.45
C VAL A 9 32.28 34.54 -42.56
N ASN A 10 31.49 34.81 -41.50
CA ASN A 10 31.06 36.09 -40.90
C ASN A 10 30.30 37.06 -41.83
N ALA A 11 29.08 37.46 -41.45
CA ALA A 11 28.80 38.78 -40.84
C ALA A 11 27.32 39.19 -40.95
N ALA A 12 26.85 39.87 -39.89
CA ALA A 12 25.57 40.53 -39.74
C ALA A 12 25.67 42.05 -39.96
N ALA A 13 24.54 42.71 -40.33
CA ALA A 13 24.16 44.12 -40.06
C ALA A 13 22.89 44.46 -40.91
N VAL A 14 21.70 44.85 -40.42
CA VAL A 14 21.24 46.05 -39.65
C VAL A 14 20.62 47.17 -40.56
N PHE A 15 19.32 47.43 -40.33
CA PHE A 15 18.49 48.67 -40.46
C PHE A 15 18.03 49.29 -41.81
N ALA A 16 16.75 49.06 -42.13
CA ALA A 16 15.56 49.95 -42.14
C ALA A 16 15.56 51.47 -42.51
N LEU A 17 14.48 51.82 -43.26
CA LEU A 17 13.62 53.04 -43.31
C LEU A 17 13.83 54.17 -44.33
N GLY A 18 12.74 54.53 -45.04
CA GLY A 18 12.45 55.90 -45.51
C GLY A 18 11.83 56.06 -46.92
N ALA A 19 10.52 56.36 -47.01
CA ALA A 19 9.71 56.64 -48.23
C ALA A 19 9.94 58.08 -48.81
N PRO A 20 9.22 58.64 -49.84
CA PRO A 20 7.75 58.94 -49.72
C PRO A 20 6.92 59.23 -51.03
N ILE A 21 5.66 59.66 -50.80
CA ILE A 21 4.76 60.56 -51.59
C ILE A 21 3.65 59.96 -52.50
N ALA A 22 2.45 60.48 -52.25
CA ALA A 22 1.12 60.23 -52.83
C ALA A 22 0.72 61.24 -53.93
N ILE A 23 -0.41 61.01 -54.62
CA ILE A 23 -1.56 61.94 -54.86
C ILE A 23 -2.59 61.36 -55.88
N LEU A 24 -3.88 61.32 -55.45
CA LEU A 24 -5.21 61.39 -56.13
C LEU A 24 -5.52 60.58 -57.43
N GLY A 25 -6.72 60.04 -57.70
CA GLY A 25 -8.04 60.10 -57.06
C GLY A 25 -9.14 59.37 -57.87
N ASP A 26 -10.12 58.86 -57.14
CA ASP A 26 -11.59 58.73 -57.35
C ASP A 26 -12.31 58.10 -58.59
N THR A 27 -13.30 57.29 -58.21
CA THR A 27 -14.65 57.08 -58.79
C THR A 27 -14.98 56.17 -60.00
N MET A 28 -15.76 55.14 -59.64
CA MET A 28 -17.07 54.74 -60.18
C MET A 28 -17.20 53.79 -61.40
N LYS A 29 -17.67 52.58 -61.04
CA LYS A 29 -18.92 51.92 -61.49
C LYS A 29 -18.94 51.21 -62.86
N ARG A 30 -19.12 49.89 -62.73
CA ARG A 30 -20.20 49.02 -63.26
C ARG A 30 -19.85 48.03 -64.39
N ILE A 31 -20.13 46.76 -64.07
CA ILE A 31 -20.95 45.78 -64.84
C ILE A 31 -20.23 45.03 -65.99
N ILE A 32 -20.30 43.70 -66.24
CA ILE A 32 -20.86 42.47 -65.61
C ILE A 32 -20.42 41.28 -66.54
N TRP A 33 -19.96 40.15 -65.96
CA TRP A 33 -19.95 38.71 -66.39
C TRP A 33 -19.23 38.25 -67.70
N TRP A 34 -18.77 37.00 -67.96
CA TRP A 34 -18.78 35.61 -67.41
C TRP A 34 -17.36 34.99 -67.69
N SER A 35 -16.77 33.95 -67.07
CA SER A 35 -17.19 32.53 -66.98
C SER A 35 -16.21 31.65 -66.15
N ILE A 36 -16.78 30.82 -65.24
CA ILE A 36 -16.52 29.39 -64.93
C ILE A 36 -15.11 28.91 -64.46
N ALA A 37 -15.01 28.55 -63.17
CA ALA A 37 -14.63 27.20 -62.74
C ALA A 37 -15.11 26.96 -61.29
N ALA A 38 -15.97 25.97 -61.11
CA ALA A 38 -16.53 25.55 -59.84
C ALA A 38 -15.56 24.63 -59.09
N ALA A 39 -15.28 24.96 -57.83
CA ALA A 39 -14.87 24.00 -56.81
C ALA A 39 -15.54 24.42 -55.50
N LEU A 40 -16.76 23.95 -55.29
CA LEU A 40 -17.44 24.02 -54.01
C LEU A 40 -16.65 23.16 -53.01
N VAL A 41 -15.88 23.79 -52.12
CA VAL A 41 -15.45 23.12 -50.88
C VAL A 41 -16.61 23.21 -49.91
N VAL A 42 -17.49 22.22 -49.95
CA VAL A 42 -18.40 21.96 -48.84
C VAL A 42 -17.54 21.41 -47.71
N ALA A 43 -17.15 22.25 -46.76
CA ALA A 43 -16.67 21.79 -45.48
C ALA A 43 -17.85 21.05 -44.82
N GLN A 44 -17.88 19.73 -44.98
CA GLN A 44 -18.74 18.84 -44.21
C GLN A 44 -18.27 18.96 -42.76
N ILE A 45 -18.93 19.83 -41.99
CA ILE A 45 -18.84 19.82 -40.53
C ILE A 45 -19.47 18.50 -40.11
N PHE A 46 -18.65 17.45 -39.93
CA PHE A 46 -19.12 16.27 -39.22
C PHE A 46 -19.51 16.75 -37.82
N PRO A 47 -20.76 16.57 -37.39
CA PRO A 47 -21.09 16.85 -35.99
C PRO A 47 -20.18 15.95 -35.16
N VAL A 48 -19.38 16.55 -34.28
CA VAL A 48 -18.69 15.81 -33.22
C VAL A 48 -19.82 15.22 -32.38
N LEU A 49 -20.13 13.94 -32.61
CA LEU A 49 -21.14 13.23 -31.85
C LEU A 49 -20.66 13.20 -30.40
N PRO A 50 -21.56 13.45 -29.42
CA PRO A 50 -21.17 13.52 -28.02
C PRO A 50 -20.54 12.19 -27.60
N VAL A 51 -19.28 12.25 -27.17
CA VAL A 51 -18.57 11.15 -26.51
C VAL A 51 -19.19 11.00 -25.12
N ALA A 52 -19.61 9.80 -24.77
CA ALA A 52 -20.08 9.52 -23.41
C ALA A 52 -18.91 9.63 -22.42
N ALA A 53 -19.18 10.20 -21.25
CA ALA A 53 -18.17 10.34 -20.21
C ALA A 53 -17.89 8.98 -19.54
N ALA A 54 -16.69 8.81 -19.00
CA ALA A 54 -16.36 7.69 -18.12
C ALA A 54 -17.34 7.60 -16.94
N GLY A 55 -17.62 6.38 -16.48
CA GLY A 55 -18.58 6.11 -15.40
C GLY A 55 -20.05 6.16 -15.83
N THR A 56 -20.34 6.26 -17.13
CA THR A 56 -21.72 6.29 -17.64
C THR A 56 -22.21 4.92 -18.08
N LEU A 57 -23.52 4.71 -17.94
CA LEU A 57 -24.21 3.57 -18.52
C LEU A 57 -24.65 3.94 -19.93
N ILE A 58 -24.28 3.13 -20.92
CA ILE A 58 -24.57 3.40 -22.33
C ILE A 58 -25.23 2.21 -23.02
N LYS A 59 -26.05 2.51 -24.03
CA LYS A 59 -26.59 1.54 -24.98
C LYS A 59 -26.77 2.14 -26.36
N SER A 60 -27.02 1.33 -27.37
CA SER A 60 -27.46 1.81 -28.70
C SER A 60 -28.97 1.70 -28.85
N ALA A 61 -29.57 2.61 -29.63
CA ALA A 61 -30.96 2.45 -30.05
C ALA A 61 -31.13 1.11 -30.80
N GLY A 62 -32.22 0.38 -30.51
CA GLY A 62 -32.50 -0.93 -31.11
C GLY A 62 -31.75 -2.12 -30.51
N ASN A 63 -30.86 -1.92 -29.52
CA ASN A 63 -30.23 -3.00 -28.75
C ASN A 63 -30.55 -2.84 -27.25
N SER A 64 -30.88 -3.94 -26.58
CA SER A 64 -31.18 -3.96 -25.15
C SER A 64 -29.93 -4.14 -24.28
N ALA A 65 -28.79 -4.52 -24.85
CA ALA A 65 -27.53 -4.64 -24.12
C ALA A 65 -27.11 -3.29 -23.53
N VAL A 66 -26.88 -3.27 -22.22
CA VAL A 66 -26.37 -2.12 -21.48
C VAL A 66 -24.88 -2.35 -21.21
N TYR A 67 -24.11 -1.28 -21.29
CA TYR A 67 -22.68 -1.29 -21.00
C TYR A 67 -22.35 -0.23 -19.97
N PHE A 68 -21.36 -0.49 -19.14
CA PHE A 68 -20.66 0.51 -18.35
C PHE A 68 -19.43 0.98 -19.11
N LEU A 69 -19.22 2.29 -19.27
CA LEU A 69 -18.05 2.87 -19.92
C LEU A 69 -17.01 3.27 -18.85
N ASP A 70 -15.80 2.71 -18.92
CA ASP A 70 -14.73 3.03 -17.98
C ASP A 70 -13.95 4.30 -18.35
N ASP A 71 -12.95 4.65 -17.53
CA ASP A 71 -12.07 5.80 -17.72
C ASP A 71 -11.01 5.59 -18.81
N GLN A 72 -10.82 4.35 -19.27
CA GLN A 72 -9.95 3.98 -20.39
C GLN A 72 -10.71 3.97 -21.74
N GLY A 73 -12.02 4.25 -21.73
CA GLY A 73 -12.87 4.23 -22.91
C GLY A 73 -13.28 2.83 -23.37
N MET A 74 -13.18 1.81 -22.52
CA MET A 74 -13.70 0.47 -22.75
C MET A 74 -15.14 0.34 -22.25
N ARG A 75 -15.97 -0.36 -23.03
CA ARG A 75 -17.35 -0.69 -22.65
C ARG A 75 -17.43 -2.11 -22.08
N HIS A 76 -18.05 -2.23 -20.92
CA HIS A 76 -18.19 -3.48 -20.17
C HIS A 76 -19.66 -3.91 -20.16
N ALA A 77 -19.97 -5.05 -20.78
CA ALA A 77 -21.35 -5.50 -20.89
C ALA A 77 -21.88 -6.02 -19.55
N PHE A 78 -23.16 -5.73 -19.25
CA PHE A 78 -23.93 -6.51 -18.29
C PHE A 78 -24.42 -7.78 -18.98
N PRO A 79 -23.98 -8.98 -18.57
CA PRO A 79 -24.30 -10.23 -19.27
C PRO A 79 -25.79 -10.54 -19.36
N ASN A 80 -26.55 -10.12 -18.34
CA ASN A 80 -27.99 -10.29 -18.29
C ASN A 80 -28.63 -9.21 -17.41
N ALA A 81 -29.96 -9.15 -17.44
CA ALA A 81 -30.72 -8.16 -16.70
C ALA A 81 -30.64 -8.35 -15.17
N GLN A 82 -30.37 -9.56 -14.66
CA GLN A 82 -30.17 -9.78 -13.22
C GLN A 82 -28.87 -9.14 -12.75
N THR A 83 -27.77 -9.27 -13.51
CA THR A 83 -26.51 -8.59 -13.21
C THR A 83 -26.70 -7.08 -13.19
N PHE A 84 -27.36 -6.49 -14.20
CA PHE A 84 -27.67 -5.05 -14.19
C PHE A 84 -28.47 -4.64 -12.95
N ARG A 85 -29.57 -5.35 -12.66
CA ARG A 85 -30.43 -5.04 -11.51
C ARG A 85 -29.74 -5.18 -10.16
N SER A 86 -28.74 -6.05 -10.03
CA SER A 86 -27.96 -6.15 -8.80
C SER A 86 -27.16 -4.88 -8.49
N TRP A 87 -26.82 -4.08 -9.51
CA TRP A 87 -26.08 -2.83 -9.36
C TRP A 87 -26.98 -1.59 -9.33
N TYR A 88 -28.00 -1.54 -10.19
CA TYR A 88 -28.81 -0.34 -10.43
C TYR A 88 -30.31 -0.54 -10.16
N GLY A 89 -30.72 -1.68 -9.62
CA GLY A 89 -32.13 -2.03 -9.46
C GLY A 89 -32.87 -2.03 -10.79
N ASN A 90 -34.17 -1.75 -10.74
CA ASN A 90 -35.01 -1.65 -11.95
C ASN A 90 -34.91 -0.29 -12.65
N ASP A 91 -34.00 0.59 -12.22
CA ASP A 91 -33.86 1.92 -12.77
C ASP A 91 -32.92 1.94 -13.98
N PHE A 92 -33.46 2.29 -15.13
CA PHE A 92 -32.70 2.47 -16.38
C PHE A 92 -32.56 3.96 -16.75
N SER A 93 -32.99 4.89 -15.91
CA SER A 93 -33.00 6.33 -16.19
C SER A 93 -31.58 6.89 -16.41
N ALA A 94 -30.58 6.31 -15.74
CA ALA A 94 -29.17 6.65 -15.90
C ALA A 94 -28.55 6.10 -17.20
N VAL A 95 -29.24 5.22 -17.94
CA VAL A 95 -28.72 4.62 -19.18
C VAL A 95 -28.89 5.59 -20.35
N GLN A 96 -27.77 6.08 -20.84
CA GLN A 96 -27.71 6.98 -21.98
C GLN A 96 -27.78 6.20 -23.29
N THR A 97 -28.58 6.69 -24.24
CA THR A 97 -28.61 6.11 -25.59
C THR A 97 -27.64 6.86 -26.49
N VAL A 98 -26.64 6.15 -27.02
CA VAL A 98 -25.66 6.68 -27.97
C VAL A 98 -25.87 6.09 -29.37
N ALA A 99 -25.34 6.74 -30.40
CA ALA A 99 -25.37 6.20 -31.75
C ALA A 99 -24.58 4.88 -31.84
N ALA A 100 -25.06 3.91 -32.63
CA ALA A 100 -24.40 2.60 -32.77
C ALA A 100 -22.93 2.70 -33.21
N VAL A 101 -22.60 3.67 -34.07
CA VAL A 101 -21.23 3.95 -34.53
C VAL A 101 -20.33 4.42 -33.38
N ILE A 102 -20.86 5.22 -32.44
CA ILE A 102 -20.13 5.68 -31.27
C ILE A 102 -19.94 4.53 -30.30
N LEU A 103 -21.00 3.77 -30.03
CA LEU A 103 -20.91 2.60 -29.17
C LEU A 103 -19.85 1.61 -29.69
N ALA A 104 -19.80 1.36 -31.00
CA ALA A 104 -18.83 0.48 -31.65
C ALA A 104 -17.39 1.00 -31.62
N GLY A 105 -17.19 2.31 -31.44
CA GLY A 105 -15.88 2.92 -31.28
C GLY A 105 -15.22 2.62 -29.93
N TYR A 106 -16.00 2.28 -28.90
CA TYR A 106 -15.49 1.86 -27.60
C TYR A 106 -15.12 0.36 -27.62
N PRO A 107 -13.85 -0.01 -27.37
CA PRO A 107 -13.42 -1.41 -27.28
C PRO A 107 -14.19 -2.18 -26.21
N LEU A 108 -14.33 -3.49 -26.37
CA LEU A 108 -14.93 -4.34 -25.35
C LEU A 108 -13.92 -4.62 -24.25
N GLY A 109 -14.31 -4.32 -23.01
CA GLY A 109 -13.63 -4.79 -21.81
C GLY A 109 -14.24 -6.10 -21.29
N ARG A 110 -13.79 -6.55 -20.11
CA ARG A 110 -14.38 -7.69 -19.42
C ARG A 110 -15.88 -7.47 -19.15
N ASN A 111 -16.66 -8.54 -19.14
CA ASN A 111 -18.04 -8.48 -18.70
C ASN A 111 -18.13 -8.13 -17.21
N LEU A 112 -19.20 -7.44 -16.81
CA LEU A 112 -19.49 -7.16 -15.41
C LEU A 112 -20.10 -8.38 -14.71
N THR A 113 -19.81 -8.51 -13.41
CA THR A 113 -20.29 -9.60 -12.56
C THR A 113 -21.41 -9.14 -11.63
N MET A 114 -22.10 -10.09 -11.00
CA MET A 114 -23.12 -9.82 -9.97
C MET A 114 -22.55 -8.91 -8.87
N LYS A 115 -23.34 -7.94 -8.40
CA LYS A 115 -22.91 -7.06 -7.30
C LYS A 115 -22.63 -7.89 -6.06
N PRO A 116 -21.43 -7.79 -5.46
CA PRO A 116 -21.08 -8.53 -4.25
C PRO A 116 -22.09 -8.31 -3.12
N GLY A 117 -22.41 -9.39 -2.41
CA GLY A 117 -23.32 -9.36 -1.26
C GLY A 117 -24.83 -9.28 -1.55
N THR A 118 -25.25 -9.16 -2.82
CA THR A 118 -26.69 -9.06 -3.20
C THR A 118 -27.35 -10.39 -3.52
N ALA A 119 -26.58 -11.39 -3.93
CA ALA A 119 -27.09 -12.71 -4.29
C ALA A 119 -26.08 -13.82 -3.98
N LEU A 120 -26.60 -15.03 -3.83
CA LEU A 120 -25.83 -16.26 -3.94
C LEU A 120 -25.96 -16.78 -5.37
N LEU A 121 -24.88 -17.28 -5.95
CA LEU A 121 -24.92 -17.81 -7.32
C LEU A 121 -24.87 -19.32 -7.33
N LYS A 122 -25.57 -19.94 -8.28
CA LYS A 122 -25.49 -21.37 -8.55
C LYS A 122 -25.53 -21.59 -10.06
N VAL A 123 -24.68 -22.47 -10.56
CA VAL A 123 -24.81 -22.95 -11.94
C VAL A 123 -25.83 -24.10 -11.96
N PRO A 124 -26.83 -24.12 -12.86
CA PRO A 124 -27.91 -25.13 -12.82
C PRO A 124 -27.43 -26.58 -12.79
N SER A 125 -26.37 -26.91 -13.55
CA SER A 125 -25.81 -28.25 -13.69
C SER A 125 -25.01 -28.79 -12.51
N VAL A 126 -24.65 -27.95 -11.53
CA VAL A 126 -23.87 -28.35 -10.34
C VAL A 126 -24.57 -27.95 -9.04
N PRO A 127 -24.45 -28.72 -7.95
CA PRO A 127 -25.14 -28.43 -6.69
C PRO A 127 -24.51 -27.29 -5.90
N THR A 128 -23.26 -26.91 -6.19
CA THR A 128 -22.49 -25.91 -5.44
C THR A 128 -23.13 -24.52 -5.52
N VAL A 129 -23.27 -23.87 -4.36
CA VAL A 129 -23.73 -22.49 -4.21
C VAL A 129 -22.54 -21.63 -3.82
N TYR A 130 -22.45 -20.44 -4.39
CA TYR A 130 -21.33 -19.53 -4.22
C TYR A 130 -21.78 -18.20 -3.62
N ALA A 131 -21.05 -17.71 -2.61
CA ALA A 131 -21.12 -16.30 -2.25
C ALA A 131 -20.32 -15.48 -3.27
N VAL A 132 -20.76 -14.25 -3.54
CA VAL A 132 -20.10 -13.34 -4.48
C VAL A 132 -19.36 -12.25 -3.71
N GLU A 133 -18.05 -12.19 -3.91
CA GLU A 133 -17.16 -11.15 -3.37
C GLU A 133 -16.69 -10.20 -4.49
N GLN A 134 -16.09 -9.08 -4.10
CA GLN A 134 -15.60 -8.05 -5.01
C GLN A 134 -14.66 -8.57 -6.10
N GLY A 135 -14.75 -7.97 -7.29
CA GLY A 135 -13.97 -8.39 -8.45
C GLY A 135 -14.46 -9.65 -9.15
N GLY A 136 -15.64 -10.17 -8.79
CA GLY A 136 -16.21 -11.36 -9.43
C GLY A 136 -15.63 -12.66 -8.85
N VAL A 137 -15.35 -12.68 -7.55
CA VAL A 137 -14.86 -13.88 -6.87
C VAL A 137 -16.05 -14.70 -6.36
N LEU A 138 -16.08 -15.99 -6.71
CA LEU A 138 -17.04 -16.96 -6.22
C LEU A 138 -16.41 -17.75 -5.08
N ARG A 139 -17.01 -17.68 -3.88
CA ARG A 139 -16.61 -18.46 -2.71
C ARG A 139 -17.55 -19.67 -2.57
N PRO A 140 -17.09 -20.91 -2.86
CA PRO A 140 -17.93 -22.10 -2.71
C PRO A 140 -18.43 -22.25 -1.27
N ILE A 141 -19.71 -22.45 -1.03
CA ILE A 141 -20.26 -22.72 0.30
C ILE A 141 -20.31 -24.23 0.50
N SER A 142 -19.53 -24.73 1.46
CA SER A 142 -19.24 -26.17 1.58
C SER A 142 -20.45 -27.02 1.97
N SER A 143 -21.47 -26.43 2.62
CA SER A 143 -22.68 -27.14 3.00
C SER A 143 -23.88 -26.22 3.21
N ALA A 144 -25.09 -26.80 3.22
CA ALA A 144 -26.31 -26.08 3.56
C ALA A 144 -26.33 -25.59 5.02
N GLU A 145 -25.57 -26.24 5.91
CA GLU A 145 -25.38 -25.82 7.30
C GLU A 145 -24.56 -24.53 7.37
N VAL A 146 -23.43 -24.47 6.64
CA VAL A 146 -22.62 -23.24 6.54
C VAL A 146 -23.44 -22.11 5.90
N ALA A 147 -24.19 -22.39 4.83
CA ALA A 147 -25.05 -21.40 4.20
C ALA A 147 -26.11 -20.86 5.17
N ALA A 148 -26.77 -21.74 5.94
CA ALA A 148 -27.79 -21.35 6.92
C ALA A 148 -27.21 -20.60 8.12
N ALA A 149 -25.99 -20.93 8.54
CA ALA A 149 -25.30 -20.22 9.61
C ALA A 149 -24.95 -18.77 9.22
N ILE A 150 -24.50 -18.57 7.97
CA ILE A 150 -24.12 -17.23 7.47
C ILE A 150 -25.36 -16.41 7.10
N TYR A 151 -26.24 -16.95 6.25
CA TYR A 151 -27.32 -16.19 5.61
C TYR A 151 -28.71 -16.44 6.24
N GLY A 152 -28.80 -17.27 7.28
CA GLY A 152 -30.06 -17.64 7.93
C GLY A 152 -30.83 -18.74 7.19
N SER A 153 -31.94 -19.19 7.78
CA SER A 153 -32.73 -20.33 7.28
C SER A 153 -33.32 -20.12 5.88
N ARG A 154 -33.54 -18.86 5.48
CA ARG A 154 -34.06 -18.46 4.16
C ARG A 154 -32.98 -18.22 3.11
N TRP A 155 -31.73 -18.64 3.33
CA TRP A 155 -30.61 -18.42 2.40
C TRP A 155 -30.90 -18.85 0.95
N ARG A 156 -31.74 -19.89 0.75
CA ARG A 156 -32.13 -20.38 -0.57
C ARG A 156 -32.86 -19.34 -1.41
N GLU A 157 -33.53 -18.38 -0.78
CA GLU A 157 -34.23 -17.28 -1.47
C GLU A 157 -33.27 -16.26 -2.07
N ARG A 158 -31.99 -16.28 -1.64
CA ARG A 158 -30.92 -15.45 -2.21
C ARG A 158 -30.26 -16.09 -3.42
N VAL A 159 -30.55 -17.36 -3.72
CA VAL A 159 -29.89 -18.11 -4.80
C VAL A 159 -30.44 -17.65 -6.15
N THR A 160 -29.53 -17.25 -7.02
CA THR A 160 -29.78 -16.84 -8.39
C THR A 160 -29.00 -17.74 -9.33
N ASP A 161 -29.66 -18.24 -10.38
CA ASP A 161 -29.01 -19.07 -11.38
C ASP A 161 -28.04 -18.24 -12.22
N LEU A 162 -26.80 -18.71 -12.31
CA LEU A 162 -25.76 -18.20 -13.19
C LEU A 162 -25.72 -19.09 -14.45
N PRO A 163 -26.06 -18.57 -15.64
CA PRO A 163 -25.87 -19.29 -16.88
C PRO A 163 -24.41 -19.73 -17.06
N GLU A 164 -24.19 -20.97 -17.48
CA GLU A 164 -22.86 -21.60 -17.60
C GLU A 164 -21.90 -20.78 -18.46
N VAL A 165 -22.40 -20.18 -19.55
CA VAL A 165 -21.63 -19.33 -20.46
C VAL A 165 -21.03 -18.09 -19.79
N PHE A 166 -21.55 -17.67 -18.64
CA PHE A 166 -21.04 -16.53 -17.88
C PHE A 166 -20.19 -16.95 -16.68
N PHE A 167 -20.00 -18.25 -16.42
CA PHE A 167 -19.19 -18.72 -15.31
C PHE A 167 -17.73 -18.28 -15.44
N GLU A 168 -17.18 -18.29 -16.65
CA GLU A 168 -15.80 -17.86 -16.94
C GLU A 168 -15.57 -16.35 -16.73
N ASN A 169 -16.62 -15.54 -16.52
CA ASN A 169 -16.46 -14.15 -16.10
C ASN A 169 -16.01 -14.04 -14.62
N TYR A 170 -16.07 -15.13 -13.86
CA TYR A 170 -15.76 -15.16 -12.43
C TYR A 170 -14.47 -15.94 -12.16
N THR A 171 -13.84 -15.68 -11.01
CA THR A 171 -12.77 -16.54 -10.46
C THR A 171 -13.28 -17.28 -9.23
N VAL A 172 -13.02 -18.58 -9.13
CA VAL A 172 -13.32 -19.35 -7.92
C VAL A 172 -12.21 -19.12 -6.89
N GLY A 173 -12.59 -18.67 -5.69
CA GLY A 173 -11.70 -18.53 -4.54
C GLY A 173 -11.87 -19.66 -3.53
N GLU A 174 -11.23 -19.52 -2.36
CA GLU A 174 -11.27 -20.52 -1.29
C GLU A 174 -12.70 -20.83 -0.82
N PRO A 175 -13.02 -22.05 -0.37
CA PRO A 175 -14.36 -22.34 0.13
C PRO A 175 -14.67 -21.59 1.44
N LEU A 176 -15.95 -21.37 1.69
CA LEU A 176 -16.52 -21.11 3.00
C LEU A 176 -16.86 -22.47 3.60
N ASP A 177 -15.99 -22.98 4.46
CA ASP A 177 -16.06 -24.30 5.09
C ASP A 177 -16.41 -24.25 6.58
N ARG A 178 -16.46 -23.06 7.17
CA ARG A 178 -16.78 -22.85 8.59
C ARG A 178 -17.97 -21.93 8.79
N THR A 179 -18.79 -22.24 9.78
CA THR A 179 -20.00 -21.47 10.15
C THR A 179 -19.70 -20.06 10.68
N TYR A 180 -18.47 -19.81 11.13
CA TYR A 180 -18.04 -18.51 11.62
C TYR A 180 -17.37 -17.62 10.56
N GLN A 181 -17.13 -18.12 9.35
CA GLN A 181 -16.58 -17.33 8.26
C GLN A 181 -17.66 -16.40 7.71
N LEU A 182 -17.27 -15.18 7.36
CA LEU A 182 -18.12 -14.23 6.65
C LEU A 182 -17.47 -13.91 5.30
N PRO A 183 -18.23 -13.94 4.19
CA PRO A 183 -17.72 -13.46 2.91
C PRO A 183 -17.42 -11.96 2.96
N ASN A 184 -16.45 -11.52 2.16
CA ASN A 184 -16.19 -10.10 1.90
C ASN A 184 -17.35 -9.43 1.16
N SER A 185 -17.39 -8.10 1.24
CA SER A 185 -18.26 -7.24 0.44
C SER A 185 -19.77 -7.41 0.71
N ILE A 186 -20.13 -7.93 1.89
CA ILE A 186 -21.52 -8.00 2.37
C ILE A 186 -21.87 -6.78 3.23
N VAL A 187 -23.17 -6.46 3.27
CA VAL A 187 -23.74 -5.64 4.35
C VAL A 187 -24.04 -6.57 5.52
N TYR A 188 -23.39 -6.32 6.66
CA TYR A 188 -23.48 -7.12 7.86
C TYR A 188 -24.10 -6.33 9.01
N GLN A 189 -24.91 -7.00 9.84
CA GLN A 189 -25.41 -6.45 11.09
C GLN A 189 -25.15 -7.46 12.20
N VAL A 190 -24.53 -6.99 13.29
CA VAL A 190 -24.40 -7.78 14.52
C VAL A 190 -25.80 -7.91 15.13
N ARG A 191 -26.21 -9.13 15.45
CA ARG A 191 -27.54 -9.46 15.99
C ARG A 191 -27.83 -8.59 17.22
N GLY A 192 -28.93 -7.85 17.16
CA GLY A 192 -29.38 -6.96 18.23
C GLY A 192 -28.74 -5.58 18.24
N ALA A 193 -27.74 -5.31 17.39
CA ALA A 193 -27.16 -3.98 17.21
C ALA A 193 -27.90 -3.21 16.10
N PRO A 194 -28.06 -1.87 16.23
CA PRO A 194 -28.75 -1.07 15.22
C PRO A 194 -27.88 -0.78 13.98
N THR A 195 -26.56 -0.90 14.12
CA THR A 195 -25.59 -0.49 13.10
C THR A 195 -25.47 -1.51 11.97
N TYR A 196 -25.42 -1.01 10.73
CA TYR A 196 -25.04 -1.79 9.56
C TYR A 196 -23.58 -1.55 9.25
N TYR A 197 -22.89 -2.57 8.78
CA TYR A 197 -21.47 -2.53 8.45
C TYR A 197 -21.24 -3.04 7.04
N TRP A 198 -20.27 -2.46 6.34
CA TRP A 198 -19.66 -3.09 5.19
C TRP A 198 -18.49 -3.96 5.67
N LYS A 199 -18.46 -5.23 5.26
CA LYS A 199 -17.46 -6.20 5.71
C LYS A 199 -16.35 -6.35 4.67
N GLN A 200 -15.11 -6.12 5.07
CA GLN A 200 -13.91 -6.33 4.24
C GLN A 200 -12.80 -6.96 5.09
N GLY A 201 -12.25 -8.10 4.68
CA GLY A 201 -11.29 -8.86 5.49
C GLY A 201 -11.85 -9.21 6.88
N ASN A 202 -11.06 -8.97 7.92
CA ASN A 202 -11.44 -9.05 9.34
C ASN A 202 -11.92 -7.71 9.91
N LEU A 203 -12.33 -6.76 9.05
CA LEU A 203 -12.74 -5.42 9.45
C LEU A 203 -14.20 -5.15 9.07
N LEU A 204 -14.88 -4.40 9.93
CA LEU A 204 -16.22 -3.87 9.69
C LEU A 204 -16.16 -2.34 9.58
N GLN A 205 -16.65 -1.79 8.48
CA GLN A 205 -16.81 -0.34 8.34
C GLN A 205 -18.27 0.04 8.58
N PRO A 206 -18.60 0.81 9.64
CA PRO A 206 -19.98 1.18 9.92
C PRO A 206 -20.55 2.12 8.85
N PHE A 207 -21.83 1.95 8.51
CA PHE A 207 -22.62 2.97 7.84
C PHE A 207 -23.24 3.90 8.90
N THR A 208 -23.42 5.18 8.57
CA THR A 208 -24.09 6.16 9.45
C THR A 208 -25.53 5.76 9.73
N ASP A 209 -26.25 5.33 8.69
CA ASP A 209 -27.64 4.94 8.76
C ASP A 209 -28.04 4.05 7.56
N TRP A 210 -29.35 3.78 7.43
CA TRP A 210 -29.87 3.02 6.29
C TRP A 210 -29.80 3.76 4.95
N ALA A 211 -29.89 5.10 4.95
CA ALA A 211 -29.81 5.87 3.71
C ALA A 211 -28.40 5.73 3.10
N ALA A 212 -27.36 5.69 3.92
CA ALA A 212 -26.00 5.39 3.47
C ALA A 212 -25.88 3.96 2.89
N VAL A 213 -26.51 2.95 3.51
CA VAL A 213 -26.55 1.58 2.94
C VAL A 213 -27.26 1.57 1.58
N ALA A 214 -28.43 2.20 1.49
CA ALA A 214 -29.23 2.25 0.26
C ALA A 214 -28.54 3.04 -0.87
N ALA A 215 -27.80 4.10 -0.53
CA ALA A 215 -26.99 4.87 -1.49
C ALA A 215 -25.90 4.03 -2.17
N ASN A 216 -25.57 2.86 -1.60
CA ASN A 216 -24.62 1.90 -2.16
C ASN A 216 -25.28 0.77 -2.97
N GLY A 217 -26.60 0.84 -3.19
CA GLY A 217 -27.36 -0.11 -4.00
C GLY A 217 -27.82 -1.37 -3.27
N TYR A 218 -27.78 -1.39 -1.94
CA TYR A 218 -28.23 -2.51 -1.13
C TYR A 218 -29.67 -2.35 -0.63
N HIS A 219 -30.37 -3.49 -0.50
CA HIS A 219 -31.73 -3.60 -0.01
C HIS A 219 -31.78 -4.37 1.33
N LYS A 220 -32.92 -4.35 2.02
CA LYS A 220 -33.04 -4.94 3.38
C LYS A 220 -32.80 -6.45 3.36
N GLU A 221 -33.23 -7.09 2.30
CA GLU A 221 -33.02 -8.50 2.00
C GLU A 221 -31.55 -8.87 1.76
N ASP A 222 -30.67 -7.90 1.45
CA ASP A 222 -29.25 -8.14 1.25
C ASP A 222 -28.50 -8.27 2.59
N VAL A 223 -29.02 -7.67 3.67
CA VAL A 223 -28.36 -7.61 4.97
C VAL A 223 -28.19 -9.01 5.55
N VAL A 224 -26.94 -9.34 5.90
CA VAL A 224 -26.57 -10.57 6.60
C VAL A 224 -26.52 -10.28 8.10
N VAL A 225 -27.25 -11.07 8.90
CA VAL A 225 -27.34 -10.87 10.36
C VAL A 225 -26.70 -12.05 11.09
N GLY A 226 -25.68 -11.78 11.91
CA GLY A 226 -24.92 -12.81 12.63
C GLY A 226 -24.48 -12.37 14.01
N GLU A 227 -23.80 -13.26 14.74
CA GLU A 227 -23.31 -12.99 16.10
C GLU A 227 -21.83 -12.60 16.15
N ARG A 228 -21.09 -12.82 15.04
CA ARG A 228 -19.66 -12.52 14.96
C ARG A 228 -19.42 -11.02 15.12
N THR A 229 -18.54 -10.66 16.03
CA THR A 229 -17.95 -9.34 16.14
C THR A 229 -16.56 -9.32 15.50
N LEU A 230 -16.16 -8.17 15.00
CA LEU A 230 -14.87 -7.92 14.35
C LEU A 230 -14.43 -6.50 14.73
N PRO A 231 -13.12 -6.18 14.65
CA PRO A 231 -12.65 -4.80 14.68
C PRO A 231 -13.45 -3.90 13.74
N THR A 232 -13.72 -2.68 14.18
CA THR A 232 -14.50 -1.70 13.41
C THR A 232 -13.66 -0.49 13.06
N ARG A 233 -13.77 0.00 11.82
CA ARG A 233 -13.22 1.32 11.45
C ARG A 233 -13.85 2.42 12.29
N ALA A 234 -13.06 3.46 12.56
CA ALA A 234 -13.56 4.65 13.22
C ALA A 234 -14.38 5.51 12.23
N ARG A 235 -13.94 5.56 10.96
CA ARG A 235 -14.65 6.30 9.91
C ARG A 235 -15.89 5.55 9.42
N GLN A 236 -17.01 6.25 9.41
CA GLN A 236 -18.29 5.73 8.92
C GLN A 236 -18.47 6.02 7.42
N ILE A 237 -19.25 5.18 6.74
CA ILE A 237 -19.73 5.42 5.38
C ILE A 237 -21.01 6.25 5.48
N GLU A 238 -20.97 7.48 4.99
CA GLU A 238 -22.08 8.45 5.12
C GLU A 238 -23.02 8.45 3.92
N GLY A 239 -22.61 7.87 2.79
CA GLY A 239 -23.34 7.89 1.53
C GLY A 239 -22.77 6.85 0.55
N ALA A 240 -22.87 7.13 -0.76
CA ALA A 240 -22.28 6.27 -1.77
C ALA A 240 -20.75 6.20 -1.61
N GLU A 241 -20.22 4.99 -1.52
CA GLU A 241 -18.80 4.68 -1.37
C GLU A 241 -18.32 4.02 -2.65
N THR A 242 -17.36 4.65 -3.33
CA THR A 242 -16.79 4.18 -4.60
C THR A 242 -16.24 2.76 -4.51
N ARG A 243 -15.66 2.37 -3.38
CA ARG A 243 -15.16 1.01 -3.14
C ARG A 243 -16.27 -0.04 -3.11
N ILE A 244 -17.54 0.37 -3.02
CA ILE A 244 -18.72 -0.49 -3.02
C ILE A 244 -19.51 -0.38 -4.33
N THR A 245 -19.55 0.82 -4.91
CA THR A 245 -20.37 1.14 -6.08
C THR A 245 -19.65 0.98 -7.41
N ASP A 246 -18.33 0.84 -7.43
CA ASP A 246 -17.56 0.57 -8.64
C ASP A 246 -17.76 -0.88 -9.14
N PRO A 247 -18.42 -1.09 -10.29
CA PRO A 247 -18.62 -2.42 -10.87
C PRO A 247 -17.34 -3.04 -11.43
N LEU A 248 -16.28 -2.25 -11.62
CA LEU A 248 -14.98 -2.68 -12.09
C LEU A 248 -13.95 -2.89 -10.98
N ALA A 249 -14.36 -2.70 -9.72
CA ALA A 249 -13.46 -2.89 -8.59
C ALA A 249 -12.76 -4.26 -8.67
N SER A 250 -11.45 -4.24 -8.43
CA SER A 250 -10.61 -5.42 -8.60
C SER A 250 -10.85 -6.47 -7.51
N ARG A 251 -10.57 -7.72 -7.84
CA ARG A 251 -10.55 -8.83 -6.88
C ARG A 251 -9.44 -8.63 -5.85
N GLU A 252 -9.71 -8.94 -4.59
CA GLU A 252 -8.74 -8.87 -3.50
C GLU A 252 -7.95 -10.17 -3.41
N TRP A 253 -6.78 -10.23 -4.05
CA TRP A 253 -5.80 -11.28 -3.74
C TRP A 253 -4.87 -10.83 -2.64
N SER A 254 -4.40 -11.81 -1.87
CA SER A 254 -3.26 -11.58 -1.01
C SER A 254 -2.08 -11.08 -1.85
N THR A 255 -1.52 -9.96 -1.43
CA THR A 255 -0.29 -9.37 -1.99
C THR A 255 0.91 -9.64 -1.08
N GLN A 256 0.73 -10.53 -0.09
CA GLN A 256 1.76 -10.87 0.88
C GLN A 256 2.99 -11.47 0.20
N ASP A 257 4.16 -11.01 0.60
CA ASP A 257 5.43 -11.53 0.14
C ASP A 257 6.49 -11.53 1.25
N CYS A 258 7.60 -12.22 0.98
CA CYS A 258 8.79 -12.25 1.84
C CYS A 258 9.98 -11.48 1.25
N GLY A 259 9.72 -10.64 0.24
CA GLY A 259 10.73 -9.86 -0.46
C GLY A 259 11.38 -8.85 0.50
N GLY A 260 12.70 -8.71 0.41
CA GLY A 260 13.45 -7.72 1.20
C GLY A 260 14.55 -7.03 0.40
N THR A 261 14.73 -7.39 -0.88
CA THR A 261 15.79 -6.86 -1.75
C THR A 261 15.50 -5.44 -2.21
N THR A 262 14.28 -5.20 -2.68
CA THR A 262 13.76 -3.84 -2.92
C THR A 262 12.52 -3.68 -2.08
N ILE A 263 12.53 -2.70 -1.18
CA ILE A 263 11.37 -2.37 -0.35
C ILE A 263 10.74 -1.07 -0.82
N THR A 264 9.42 -1.00 -0.81
CA THR A 264 8.68 0.21 -1.18
C THR A 264 8.09 0.86 0.07
N ILE A 265 8.33 2.16 0.25
CA ILE A 265 8.00 2.90 1.48
C ILE A 265 7.13 4.10 1.15
N ALA A 266 6.05 4.31 1.89
CA ALA A 266 5.24 5.52 1.84
C ALA A 266 5.47 6.40 3.08
N PRO A 267 6.11 7.57 2.96
CA PRO A 267 6.19 8.54 4.03
C PRO A 267 4.88 9.34 4.11
N ILE A 268 4.27 9.37 5.30
CA ILE A 268 2.99 10.01 5.57
C ILE A 268 3.16 10.98 6.72
N LEU A 269 2.75 12.24 6.53
CA LEU A 269 2.70 13.25 7.56
C LEU A 269 1.25 13.49 8.00
N VAL A 270 0.93 13.14 9.24
CA VAL A 270 -0.37 13.43 9.85
C VAL A 270 -0.33 14.82 10.47
N ALA A 271 -1.07 15.75 9.88
CA ALA A 271 -1.09 17.15 10.26
C ALA A 271 -2.31 17.50 11.11
N ARG A 272 -2.09 18.23 12.20
CA ARG A 272 -3.12 18.93 12.97
C ARG A 272 -2.94 20.44 12.80
N GLY A 273 -4.03 21.13 12.49
CA GLY A 273 -4.00 22.58 12.26
C GLY A 273 -3.25 22.96 10.98
N GLU A 274 -2.76 24.20 10.94
CA GLU A 274 -2.00 24.70 9.79
C GLU A 274 -0.61 24.05 9.75
N LEU A 275 -0.20 23.59 8.56
CA LEU A 275 1.09 22.96 8.35
C LEU A 275 2.12 23.97 7.85
N ALA A 276 3.13 24.26 8.67
CA ALA A 276 4.23 25.14 8.30
C ALA A 276 5.06 24.58 7.12
N ALA A 277 5.63 25.46 6.31
CA ALA A 277 6.43 25.09 5.13
C ALA A 277 7.64 24.20 5.49
N SER A 278 8.26 24.42 6.64
CA SER A 278 9.40 23.64 7.13
C SER A 278 9.11 22.13 7.24
N TYR A 279 7.88 21.74 7.59
CA TYR A 279 7.53 20.32 7.63
C TYR A 279 7.50 19.67 6.25
N ARG A 280 7.08 20.41 5.23
CA ARG A 280 7.10 19.92 3.83
C ARG A 280 8.53 19.79 3.33
N GLU A 281 9.38 20.75 3.67
CA GLU A 281 10.82 20.71 3.37
C GLU A 281 11.49 19.52 4.06
N SER A 282 11.23 19.30 5.35
CA SER A 282 11.77 18.15 6.08
C SER A 282 11.28 16.82 5.50
N LEU A 283 10.00 16.72 5.14
CA LEU A 283 9.43 15.51 4.54
C LEU A 283 10.05 15.22 3.15
N ALA A 284 10.30 16.26 2.35
CA ALA A 284 11.03 16.14 1.09
C ALA A 284 12.49 15.73 1.30
N ALA A 285 13.15 16.22 2.36
CA ALA A 285 14.50 15.81 2.70
C ALA A 285 14.57 14.32 3.09
N VAL A 286 13.59 13.81 3.84
CA VAL A 286 13.47 12.37 4.14
C VAL A 286 13.32 11.56 2.85
N HIS A 287 12.42 11.98 1.95
CA HIS A 287 12.21 11.34 0.64
C HIS A 287 13.50 11.23 -0.17
N ALA A 288 14.31 12.30 -0.21
CA ALA A 288 15.54 12.34 -0.98
C ALA A 288 16.68 11.52 -0.38
N ARG A 289 16.76 11.39 0.96
CA ARG A 289 17.91 10.79 1.66
C ARG A 289 17.75 9.30 1.95
N LEU A 290 16.54 8.86 2.28
CA LEU A 290 16.28 7.50 2.75
C LEU A 290 16.73 6.39 1.78
N PRO A 291 16.59 6.52 0.44
CA PRO A 291 17.08 5.50 -0.50
C PRO A 291 18.59 5.23 -0.34
N GLU A 292 19.40 6.29 -0.32
CA GLU A 292 20.85 6.18 -0.18
C GLU A 292 21.23 5.71 1.23
N ALA A 293 20.50 6.16 2.25
CA ALA A 293 20.70 5.71 3.61
C ALA A 293 20.51 4.19 3.76
N TYR A 294 19.42 3.66 3.19
CA TYR A 294 19.11 2.23 3.19
C TYR A 294 20.09 1.42 2.35
N ALA A 295 20.41 1.86 1.13
CA ALA A 295 21.38 1.18 0.27
C ALA A 295 22.77 1.11 0.94
N TRP A 296 23.23 2.21 1.54
CA TRP A 296 24.48 2.22 2.29
C TRP A 296 24.45 1.26 3.48
N ALA A 297 23.38 1.32 4.29
CA ALA A 297 23.27 0.50 5.50
C ALA A 297 23.19 -0.99 5.17
N THR A 298 22.61 -1.35 4.03
CA THR A 298 22.53 -2.72 3.52
C THR A 298 23.74 -3.14 2.69
N GLN A 299 24.83 -2.37 2.70
CA GLN A 299 26.06 -2.65 1.94
C GLN A 299 25.82 -2.82 0.43
N GLN A 300 24.87 -2.05 -0.11
CA GLN A 300 24.42 -2.08 -1.51
C GLN A 300 23.74 -3.40 -1.93
N LEU A 301 23.35 -4.25 -0.97
CA LEU A 301 22.61 -5.48 -1.25
C LEU A 301 21.10 -5.25 -1.35
N GLY A 302 20.60 -4.18 -0.74
CA GLY A 302 19.20 -3.79 -0.76
C GLY A 302 18.98 -2.40 -1.36
N ALA A 303 17.75 -2.13 -1.78
CA ALA A 303 17.29 -0.84 -2.27
C ALA A 303 15.95 -0.46 -1.63
N ALA A 304 15.70 0.83 -1.49
CA ALA A 304 14.42 1.37 -1.04
C ALA A 304 13.84 2.34 -2.07
N GLU A 305 12.61 2.08 -2.50
CA GLU A 305 11.82 2.96 -3.36
C GLU A 305 10.86 3.76 -2.48
N ILE A 306 10.96 5.10 -2.51
CA ILE A 306 10.14 5.96 -1.65
C ILE A 306 9.08 6.64 -2.50
N ALA A 307 7.81 6.41 -2.16
CA ALA A 307 6.68 7.09 -2.79
C ALA A 307 6.72 8.60 -2.51
N ASP A 308 6.05 9.37 -3.37
CA ASP A 308 5.83 10.79 -3.11
C ASP A 308 5.16 10.97 -1.73
N PRO A 309 5.66 11.88 -0.87
CA PRO A 309 5.13 11.99 0.47
C PRO A 309 3.68 12.46 0.51
N VAL A 310 2.89 11.85 1.40
CA VAL A 310 1.47 12.15 1.58
C VAL A 310 1.26 12.96 2.85
N VAL A 311 0.40 13.97 2.79
CA VAL A 311 -0.06 14.70 3.98
C VAL A 311 -1.52 14.36 4.24
N LEU A 312 -1.81 13.84 5.43
CA LEU A 312 -3.17 13.58 5.89
C LEU A 312 -3.54 14.58 6.98
N THR A 313 -4.64 15.29 6.81
CA THR A 313 -5.18 16.15 7.87
C THR A 313 -5.93 15.29 8.88
N ASP A 314 -5.56 15.38 10.15
CA ASP A 314 -6.26 14.69 11.24
C ASP A 314 -7.62 15.36 11.49
N ASP A 315 -8.68 14.66 11.09
CA ASP A 315 -10.08 15.04 11.29
C ASP A 315 -10.65 14.55 12.63
N GLY A 316 -9.77 14.15 13.56
CA GLY A 316 -10.13 13.63 14.88
C GLY A 316 -10.21 12.12 14.94
N LEU A 317 -10.02 11.43 13.81
CA LEU A 317 -10.02 9.96 13.73
C LEU A 317 -8.62 9.37 13.61
N LEU A 318 -7.64 10.12 13.09
CA LEU A 318 -6.29 9.61 12.80
C LEU A 318 -5.40 9.55 14.04
N SER A 319 -5.76 10.30 15.08
CA SER A 319 -5.08 10.24 16.36
C SER A 319 -6.07 10.35 17.52
N ARG A 320 -5.73 9.76 18.67
CA ARG A 320 -6.54 9.83 19.89
C ARG A 320 -5.70 10.26 21.09
N ALA A 321 -6.33 11.00 22.02
CA ALA A 321 -5.70 11.31 23.29
C ALA A 321 -5.59 10.05 24.17
N THR A 322 -4.56 9.98 25.02
CA THR A 322 -4.39 8.87 25.95
C THR A 322 -4.70 9.27 27.39
N PRO A 323 -5.17 8.33 28.25
CA PRO A 323 -5.49 8.65 29.64
C PRO A 323 -4.30 9.19 30.45
N GLN A 324 -3.07 8.83 30.07
CA GLN A 324 -1.83 9.23 30.72
C GLN A 324 -1.31 10.61 30.25
N GLY A 325 -2.01 11.25 29.30
CA GLY A 325 -1.55 12.45 28.62
C GLY A 325 -0.75 12.13 27.35
N GLY A 326 -0.91 12.97 26.32
CA GLY A 326 -0.35 12.76 24.99
C GLY A 326 -1.36 12.20 23.99
N ARG A 327 -0.86 11.83 22.81
CA ARG A 327 -1.66 11.29 21.69
C ARG A 327 -0.99 10.07 21.09
N VAL A 328 -1.77 9.15 20.53
CA VAL A 328 -1.27 8.06 19.69
C VAL A 328 -1.96 8.12 18.34
N LEU A 329 -1.25 7.72 17.28
CA LEU A 329 -1.88 7.50 15.98
C LEU A 329 -2.77 6.25 16.05
N THR A 330 -3.84 6.24 15.26
CA THR A 330 -4.76 5.11 15.14
C THR A 330 -4.54 4.37 13.82
N GLU A 331 -5.02 3.14 13.74
CA GLU A 331 -5.03 2.30 12.55
C GLU A 331 -5.78 2.97 11.38
N GLU A 332 -6.71 3.89 11.70
CA GLU A 332 -7.44 4.70 10.71
C GLU A 332 -6.49 5.54 9.84
N THR A 333 -5.28 5.85 10.31
CA THR A 333 -4.24 6.52 9.51
C THR A 333 -3.85 5.69 8.28
N ALA A 334 -3.55 4.40 8.48
CA ALA A 334 -3.18 3.50 7.40
C ALA A 334 -4.39 3.18 6.50
N LEU A 335 -5.55 2.94 7.11
CA LEU A 335 -6.80 2.71 6.37
C LEU A 335 -7.16 3.89 5.46
N ARG A 336 -7.00 5.13 5.95
CA ARG A 336 -7.26 6.34 5.17
C ARG A 336 -6.29 6.50 4.01
N PHE A 337 -5.03 6.09 4.19
CA PHE A 337 -4.06 6.05 3.12
C PHE A 337 -4.48 5.06 2.02
N TYR A 338 -4.80 3.80 2.39
CA TYR A 338 -5.19 2.77 1.42
C TYR A 338 -6.58 2.96 0.80
N ASP A 339 -7.43 3.83 1.36
CA ASP A 339 -8.66 4.26 0.67
C ASP A 339 -8.36 4.93 -0.69
N GLN A 340 -7.15 5.48 -0.89
CA GLN A 340 -6.76 6.25 -2.08
C GLN A 340 -5.49 5.76 -2.78
N HIS A 341 -4.81 4.76 -2.21
CA HIS A 341 -3.52 4.29 -2.71
C HIS A 341 -3.56 2.78 -2.96
N PRO A 342 -2.83 2.28 -3.98
CA PRO A 342 -2.75 0.85 -4.22
C PRO A 342 -2.00 0.15 -3.08
N ASP A 343 -2.32 -1.12 -2.89
CA ASP A 343 -1.64 -1.99 -1.95
C ASP A 343 -0.28 -2.46 -2.50
N ALA A 344 0.69 -1.55 -2.47
CA ALA A 344 2.00 -1.70 -3.11
C ALA A 344 3.19 -1.41 -2.17
N TYR A 345 2.94 -1.07 -0.91
CA TYR A 345 3.97 -0.57 0.02
C TYR A 345 4.32 -1.62 1.07
N ASP A 346 5.61 -1.88 1.24
CA ASP A 346 6.13 -2.74 2.30
C ASP A 346 6.11 -2.04 3.66
N PHE A 347 6.29 -0.71 3.70
CA PHE A 347 6.25 0.07 4.93
C PHE A 347 5.50 1.39 4.79
N LEU A 348 4.79 1.77 5.85
CA LEU A 348 4.32 3.14 6.04
C LEU A 348 5.18 3.80 7.12
N ILE A 349 5.73 4.98 6.86
CA ILE A 349 6.46 5.77 7.86
C ILE A 349 5.63 6.99 8.21
N LEU A 350 5.16 7.04 9.44
CA LEU A 350 4.22 8.03 9.95
C LEU A 350 4.97 9.10 10.75
N PHE A 351 4.97 10.31 10.22
CA PHE A 351 5.38 11.54 10.89
C PHE A 351 4.15 12.34 11.34
N THR A 352 4.35 13.24 12.28
CA THR A 352 3.35 14.22 12.73
C THR A 352 3.94 15.64 12.77
N ASN A 353 3.08 16.65 12.96
CA ASN A 353 3.47 18.01 13.35
C ASN A 353 3.11 18.32 14.81
N PHE A 354 2.99 17.27 15.62
CA PHE A 354 2.61 17.33 17.03
C PHE A 354 3.18 16.11 17.75
N ALA A 355 3.53 16.27 19.03
CA ALA A 355 4.08 15.18 19.82
C ALA A 355 3.08 14.00 19.98
N VAL A 356 3.57 12.79 19.75
CA VAL A 356 2.87 11.53 20.06
C VAL A 356 3.52 10.79 21.25
N GLN A 357 2.82 9.86 21.87
CA GLN A 357 3.26 9.19 23.10
C GLN A 357 4.43 8.22 22.85
N GLU A 358 4.54 7.72 21.63
CA GLU A 358 5.63 6.87 21.14
C GLU A 358 6.97 7.60 21.24
N GLU A 359 6.95 8.94 21.25
CA GLU A 359 8.11 9.79 21.45
C GLU A 359 8.61 9.73 22.90
N LYS A 360 9.77 9.10 23.12
CA LYS A 360 10.47 9.08 24.41
C LYS A 360 11.89 9.61 24.26
N PRO A 361 12.52 10.11 25.34
CA PRO A 361 13.90 10.62 25.27
C PRO A 361 14.94 9.64 24.71
N ASN A 362 14.67 8.33 24.81
CA ASN A 362 15.55 7.25 24.33
C ASN A 362 14.87 6.31 23.32
N HIS A 363 13.65 6.60 22.88
CA HIS A 363 12.96 5.87 21.81
C HIS A 363 12.31 6.90 20.88
N GLU A 364 12.84 6.99 19.66
CA GLU A 364 12.49 8.05 18.71
C GLU A 364 11.60 7.56 17.57
N GLY A 365 11.23 6.28 17.61
CA GLY A 365 10.21 5.69 16.76
C GLY A 365 9.64 4.41 17.39
N HIS A 366 8.64 3.86 16.71
CA HIS A 366 8.06 2.55 17.04
C HIS A 366 7.61 1.83 15.78
N GLU A 367 8.12 0.62 15.56
CA GLU A 367 7.63 -0.30 14.54
C GLU A 367 6.49 -1.20 15.06
N THR A 368 5.43 -1.30 14.26
CA THR A 368 4.36 -2.28 14.40
C THR A 368 4.45 -3.31 13.28
N LEU A 369 4.78 -4.56 13.63
CA LEU A 369 4.77 -5.68 12.71
C LEU A 369 3.33 -5.97 12.23
N VAL A 370 3.11 -5.86 10.92
CA VAL A 370 1.81 -6.11 10.27
C VAL A 370 1.78 -7.50 9.65
N THR A 371 2.75 -7.83 8.79
CA THR A 371 2.87 -9.15 8.19
C THR A 371 4.27 -9.75 8.37
N ASN A 372 4.30 -11.06 8.60
CA ASN A 372 5.51 -11.86 8.54
C ASN A 372 5.18 -13.22 7.93
N GLY A 373 5.69 -13.46 6.72
CA GLY A 373 5.65 -14.76 6.05
C GLY A 373 6.94 -15.55 6.19
N ILE A 374 7.86 -15.15 7.09
CA ILE A 374 9.22 -15.72 7.15
C ILE A 374 9.42 -16.50 8.46
N THR A 375 9.81 -17.76 8.35
CA THR A 375 10.28 -18.58 9.48
C THR A 375 11.79 -18.41 9.69
N GLY A 376 12.32 -18.81 10.85
CA GLY A 376 13.75 -18.67 11.16
C GLY A 376 14.17 -17.32 11.74
N LEU A 377 13.24 -16.37 11.90
CA LEU A 377 13.49 -15.04 12.47
C LEU A 377 13.19 -14.96 13.98
N SER A 378 12.73 -16.05 14.59
CA SER A 378 12.13 -16.03 15.95
C SER A 378 10.97 -15.03 16.08
N LEU A 379 10.23 -14.85 14.97
CA LEU A 379 8.97 -14.14 14.88
C LEU A 379 7.84 -15.11 14.49
N PRO A 380 6.60 -14.89 14.97
CA PRO A 380 5.46 -15.68 14.53
C PRO A 380 5.16 -15.40 13.05
N LEU A 381 4.63 -16.40 12.34
CA LEU A 381 3.93 -16.14 11.09
C LEU A 381 2.66 -15.34 11.40
N GLN A 382 2.48 -14.21 10.72
CA GLN A 382 1.40 -13.28 11.01
C GLN A 382 0.91 -12.61 9.72
N ASN A 383 -0.40 -12.39 9.66
CA ASN A 383 -1.01 -11.48 8.70
C ASN A 383 -2.13 -10.68 9.37
N ALA A 384 -1.87 -9.40 9.64
CA ALA A 384 -2.82 -8.43 10.16
C ALA A 384 -3.10 -7.29 9.15
N ALA A 385 -2.76 -7.49 7.86
CA ALA A 385 -2.76 -6.44 6.85
C ALA A 385 -4.11 -5.76 6.66
N ASP A 386 -5.19 -6.53 6.77
CA ASP A 386 -6.56 -6.05 6.59
C ASP A 386 -7.01 -5.05 7.68
N LEU A 387 -6.46 -5.15 8.89
CA LEU A 387 -6.69 -4.16 9.96
C LEU A 387 -6.14 -2.78 9.61
N PHE A 388 -5.19 -2.72 8.68
CA PHE A 388 -4.53 -1.49 8.23
C PHE A 388 -4.87 -1.11 6.79
N GLY A 389 -5.79 -1.82 6.13
CA GLY A 389 -6.22 -1.54 4.75
C GLY A 389 -5.34 -2.13 3.65
N SER A 390 -4.29 -2.88 4.01
CA SER A 390 -3.46 -3.62 3.07
C SER A 390 -4.06 -5.00 2.79
N ARG A 391 -3.74 -5.60 1.63
CA ARG A 391 -4.11 -6.99 1.28
C ARG A 391 -2.96 -7.96 1.52
N GLY A 392 -1.90 -7.56 2.22
CA GLY A 392 -0.80 -8.43 2.62
C GLY A 392 0.59 -7.86 2.33
N LYS A 393 0.70 -6.89 1.43
CA LYS A 393 1.97 -6.27 1.03
C LYS A 393 2.66 -5.55 2.19
N LEU A 394 1.88 -4.89 3.05
CA LEU A 394 2.39 -4.13 4.19
C LEU A 394 3.05 -5.03 5.23
N LYS A 395 4.35 -4.83 5.45
CA LYS A 395 5.16 -5.58 6.42
C LYS A 395 5.14 -4.93 7.80
N GLY A 396 5.35 -3.62 7.85
CA GLY A 396 5.39 -2.87 9.11
C GLY A 396 4.94 -1.42 8.98
N ILE A 397 4.50 -0.83 10.09
CA ILE A 397 4.19 0.60 10.21
C ILE A 397 5.16 1.20 11.21
N ILE A 398 5.86 2.26 10.83
CA ILE A 398 6.86 2.94 11.65
C ILE A 398 6.30 4.30 12.05
N VAL A 399 6.11 4.54 13.34
CA VAL A 399 5.70 5.86 13.87
C VAL A 399 6.93 6.60 14.37
N MET A 400 7.28 7.70 13.73
CA MET A 400 8.41 8.57 14.11
C MET A 400 7.98 9.78 14.96
N GLY A 401 6.70 10.13 14.93
CA GLY A 401 6.18 11.28 15.65
C GLY A 401 6.57 12.62 15.02
N ASP A 402 6.74 13.64 15.86
CA ASP A 402 6.90 15.02 15.43
C ASP A 402 8.18 15.23 14.63
N LEU A 403 8.03 15.45 13.32
CA LEU A 403 9.15 15.69 12.42
C LEU A 403 9.87 17.02 12.72
N GLY A 404 9.20 17.96 13.40
CA GLY A 404 9.77 19.23 13.82
C GLY A 404 10.86 19.11 14.89
N ARG A 405 11.05 17.91 15.46
CA ARG A 405 12.15 17.60 16.37
C ARG A 405 13.52 17.50 15.69
N PHE A 406 13.53 17.36 14.36
CA PHE A 406 14.76 17.20 13.59
C PHE A 406 15.03 18.47 12.77
N THR A 407 16.26 18.98 12.89
CA THR A 407 16.80 20.08 12.08
C THR A 407 17.57 19.50 10.91
N LEU A 408 16.88 19.12 9.83
CA LEU A 408 17.48 18.37 8.71
C LEU A 408 18.46 19.16 7.84
N THR A 409 18.61 20.47 8.09
CA THR A 409 19.70 21.27 7.54
C THR A 409 21.03 21.02 8.25
N GLU A 410 21.01 20.45 9.46
CA GLU A 410 22.21 20.02 10.18
C GLU A 410 22.49 18.54 9.89
N GLU A 411 23.67 18.25 9.33
CA GLU A 411 24.01 16.90 8.89
C GLU A 411 23.95 15.87 10.03
N SER A 412 24.40 16.24 11.24
CA SER A 412 24.37 15.35 12.41
C SER A 412 22.95 14.91 12.79
N ASP A 413 21.97 15.81 12.69
CA ASP A 413 20.59 15.51 13.07
C ASP A 413 19.86 14.76 11.94
N ALA A 414 20.19 15.08 10.69
CA ALA A 414 19.71 14.32 9.54
C ALA A 414 20.24 12.87 9.55
N LEU A 415 21.51 12.66 9.88
CA LEU A 415 22.09 11.32 10.06
C LEU A 415 21.47 10.57 11.23
N ARG A 416 21.09 11.28 12.30
CA ARG A 416 20.41 10.70 13.45
C ARG A 416 19.01 10.18 13.05
N LEU A 417 18.24 10.98 12.31
CA LEU A 417 16.95 10.53 11.76
C LEU A 417 17.12 9.31 10.87
N ASP A 418 18.08 9.33 9.93
CA ASP A 418 18.36 8.20 9.04
C ASP A 418 18.63 6.92 9.85
N ASN A 419 19.45 7.00 10.91
CA ASN A 419 19.76 5.85 11.75
C ASN A 419 18.54 5.33 12.54
N PHE A 420 17.60 6.18 12.96
CA PHE A 420 16.36 5.72 13.58
C PHE A 420 15.42 5.05 12.60
N LEU A 421 15.28 5.60 11.39
CA LEU A 421 14.47 4.97 10.35
C LEU A 421 15.03 3.57 10.04
N LEU A 422 16.35 3.43 9.93
CA LEU A 422 17.01 2.14 9.76
C LEU A 422 16.85 1.22 10.98
N HIS A 423 16.85 1.77 12.19
CA HIS A 423 16.57 1.00 13.40
C HIS A 423 15.17 0.39 13.35
N GLU A 424 14.14 1.21 13.12
CA GLU A 424 12.75 0.76 13.07
C GLU A 424 12.50 -0.20 11.89
N LEU A 425 13.06 0.07 10.70
CA LEU A 425 13.00 -0.86 9.56
C LEU A 425 13.65 -2.20 9.87
N GLY A 426 14.74 -2.20 10.65
CA GLY A 426 15.45 -3.42 11.02
C GLY A 426 14.62 -4.38 11.87
N HIS A 427 13.67 -3.85 12.66
CA HIS A 427 12.81 -4.67 13.52
C HIS A 427 11.92 -5.64 12.76
N GLN A 428 11.67 -5.40 11.47
CA GLN A 428 10.95 -6.34 10.61
C GLN A 428 11.61 -7.73 10.55
N TRP A 429 12.95 -7.81 10.68
CA TRP A 429 13.70 -9.05 10.48
C TRP A 429 14.65 -9.42 11.62
N GLY A 430 15.24 -8.41 12.29
CA GLY A 430 16.44 -8.59 13.09
C GLY A 430 16.22 -8.71 14.59
N ALA A 431 17.34 -8.93 15.30
CA ALA A 431 17.49 -8.77 16.74
C ALA A 431 16.57 -9.60 17.64
N ARG A 432 16.14 -10.79 17.19
CA ARG A 432 15.29 -11.72 17.97
C ARG A 432 15.82 -13.15 18.00
N VAL A 433 16.85 -13.46 17.21
CA VAL A 433 17.34 -14.84 17.04
C VAL A 433 18.31 -15.26 18.12
N LYS A 434 18.25 -16.56 18.44
CA LYS A 434 19.14 -17.25 19.37
C LYS A 434 20.29 -17.93 18.60
N PHE A 435 21.21 -18.57 19.31
CA PHE A 435 22.14 -19.52 18.70
C PHE A 435 22.33 -20.76 19.57
N ARG A 436 22.62 -21.89 18.94
CA ARG A 436 22.89 -23.17 19.61
C ARG A 436 24.36 -23.24 20.04
N THR A 437 24.60 -23.46 21.33
CA THR A 437 25.94 -23.65 21.90
C THR A 437 26.47 -25.05 21.62
N ALA A 438 27.76 -25.29 21.93
CA ALA A 438 28.41 -26.59 21.69
C ALA A 438 27.85 -27.73 22.56
N ASP A 439 27.22 -27.41 23.70
CA ASP A 439 26.51 -28.32 24.61
C ASP A 439 25.01 -28.46 24.27
N ASP A 440 24.62 -28.09 23.05
CA ASP A 440 23.27 -28.21 22.51
C ASP A 440 22.20 -27.41 23.27
N GLN A 441 22.58 -26.27 23.86
CA GLN A 441 21.66 -25.33 24.52
C GLN A 441 21.41 -24.08 23.67
N ASP A 442 20.18 -23.55 23.70
CA ASP A 442 19.90 -22.26 23.06
C ASP A 442 20.39 -21.11 23.96
N SER A 443 21.21 -20.24 23.39
CA SER A 443 21.72 -19.04 24.07
C SER A 443 21.11 -17.76 23.49
N VAL A 444 20.84 -16.82 24.39
CA VAL A 444 20.37 -15.46 24.06
C VAL A 444 21.47 -14.41 24.26
N ALA A 445 22.75 -14.79 24.36
CA ALA A 445 23.84 -13.87 24.67
C ALA A 445 24.05 -12.75 23.61
N LEU A 446 23.50 -12.92 22.41
CA LEU A 446 23.45 -11.90 21.36
C LEU A 446 22.34 -10.86 21.57
N LEU A 447 21.41 -11.09 22.49
CA LEU A 447 20.23 -10.25 22.72
C LEU A 447 20.35 -9.47 24.03
N ARG A 448 19.66 -8.33 24.09
CA ARG A 448 19.33 -7.64 25.34
C ARG A 448 18.18 -8.35 26.05
N ASP A 449 17.95 -7.98 27.30
CA ASP A 449 16.85 -8.53 28.11
C ASP A 449 15.46 -8.23 27.52
N ASP A 450 15.34 -7.24 26.63
CA ASP A 450 14.10 -6.95 25.89
C ASP A 450 13.79 -7.96 24.77
N GLY A 451 14.76 -8.79 24.37
CA GLY A 451 14.63 -9.81 23.34
C GLY A 451 14.40 -9.27 21.92
N ILE A 452 14.52 -7.96 21.69
CA ILE A 452 14.29 -7.31 20.39
C ILE A 452 15.46 -6.43 19.94
N HIS A 453 16.54 -6.36 20.73
CA HIS A 453 17.75 -5.62 20.39
C HIS A 453 18.99 -6.48 20.53
N TRP A 454 20.02 -6.17 19.74
CA TRP A 454 21.32 -6.80 19.90
C TRP A 454 21.99 -6.32 21.19
N SER A 455 22.58 -7.28 21.89
CA SER A 455 23.37 -7.08 23.11
C SER A 455 24.48 -6.06 22.88
N TYR A 456 24.74 -5.25 23.89
CA TYR A 456 25.92 -4.36 23.94
C TYR A 456 27.23 -5.13 23.68
N TYR A 457 27.26 -6.41 24.07
CA TYR A 457 28.42 -7.29 23.94
C TYR A 457 28.54 -7.95 22.56
N ALA A 458 27.60 -7.73 21.65
CA ALA A 458 27.73 -8.25 20.29
C ALA A 458 28.98 -7.65 19.60
N GLY A 459 29.77 -8.53 18.98
CA GLY A 459 31.03 -8.22 18.30
C GLY A 459 30.87 -7.57 16.93
N PHE A 460 29.63 -7.28 16.52
CA PHE A 460 29.28 -6.52 15.33
C PHE A 460 28.53 -5.23 15.72
N ILE A 461 28.37 -4.33 14.74
CA ILE A 461 27.56 -3.11 14.84
C ILE A 461 26.32 -3.29 13.97
N SER A 462 25.20 -2.74 14.42
CA SER A 462 23.92 -2.73 13.72
C SER A 462 23.10 -1.50 14.17
N PRO A 463 22.18 -0.99 13.35
CA PRO A 463 21.14 -0.08 13.82
C PRO A 463 20.40 -0.61 15.06
N LEU A 464 20.22 -1.94 15.15
CA LEU A 464 19.52 -2.63 16.23
C LEU A 464 20.35 -2.87 17.50
N GLY A 465 21.63 -2.45 17.52
CA GLY A 465 22.51 -2.57 18.67
C GLY A 465 23.89 -3.15 18.34
N GLY A 466 24.57 -3.67 19.36
CA GLY A 466 25.95 -4.12 19.24
C GLY A 466 26.97 -2.98 19.26
N SER A 467 28.16 -3.29 19.77
CA SER A 467 29.23 -2.30 19.94
C SER A 467 30.40 -2.52 18.98
N GLY A 468 30.49 -3.70 18.37
CA GLY A 468 31.63 -4.10 17.57
C GLY A 468 32.91 -4.12 18.39
N TRP A 469 33.35 -5.28 18.89
CA TRP A 469 34.51 -5.31 19.77
C TRP A 469 35.80 -5.63 18.99
N ARG A 470 36.90 -5.01 19.41
CA ARG A 470 38.25 -5.33 18.91
C ARG A 470 39.19 -5.60 20.08
N PRO A 471 40.00 -6.67 20.04
CA PRO A 471 40.95 -6.95 21.11
C PRO A 471 42.06 -5.89 21.20
N LEU A 472 42.44 -5.54 22.43
CA LEU A 472 43.62 -4.72 22.76
C LEU A 472 44.79 -5.55 23.34
N GLY A 473 44.55 -6.82 23.67
CA GLY A 473 45.48 -7.66 24.45
C GLY A 473 45.06 -7.76 25.91
N ASP A 474 45.64 -8.71 26.65
CA ASP A 474 45.40 -8.95 28.08
C ASP A 474 43.93 -9.07 28.49
N GLY A 475 43.09 -9.63 27.62
CA GLY A 475 41.66 -9.79 27.85
C GLY A 475 40.85 -8.50 27.79
N LYS A 476 41.42 -7.39 27.31
CA LYS A 476 40.73 -6.11 27.13
C LYS A 476 40.26 -5.91 25.69
N PHE A 477 39.11 -5.28 25.54
CA PHE A 477 38.46 -5.02 24.26
C PHE A 477 38.01 -3.56 24.18
N LEU A 478 38.23 -2.95 23.02
CA LEU A 478 37.78 -1.60 22.67
C LEU A 478 36.50 -1.69 21.83
N SER A 479 35.50 -0.90 22.18
CA SER A 479 34.29 -0.73 21.38
C SER A 479 34.64 0.06 20.11
N LYS A 480 34.29 -0.48 18.94
CA LYS A 480 34.46 0.20 17.65
C LYS A 480 33.59 1.45 17.57
N LEU A 481 32.47 1.50 18.30
CA LEU A 481 31.67 2.72 18.45
C LEU A 481 32.45 3.88 19.11
N ALA A 482 33.50 3.59 19.88
CA ALA A 482 34.34 4.60 20.53
C ALA A 482 35.55 5.03 19.69
N GLU A 483 35.88 4.28 18.62
CA GLU A 483 37.01 4.60 17.73
C GLU A 483 36.65 5.72 16.74
N ASP A 484 35.37 5.85 16.40
CA ASP A 484 34.88 6.89 15.51
C ASP A 484 33.74 7.66 16.19
N VAL A 485 34.09 8.87 16.64
CA VAL A 485 33.21 9.84 17.31
C VAL A 485 31.99 10.24 16.47
N ASN A 486 31.96 9.89 15.17
CA ASN A 486 30.88 10.21 14.24
C ASN A 486 30.05 8.99 13.78
N LEU A 487 30.06 7.86 14.51
CA LEU A 487 29.21 6.69 14.21
C LEU A 487 27.72 6.89 14.56
N ILE A 488 27.17 8.03 14.12
CA ILE A 488 25.74 8.28 14.05
C ILE A 488 25.10 7.26 13.10
N ARG A 489 25.78 6.91 12.00
CA ARG A 489 25.31 5.88 11.05
C ARG A 489 25.88 4.50 11.39
N ARG A 490 25.03 3.48 11.31
CA ARG A 490 25.41 2.08 11.54
C ARG A 490 24.95 1.23 10.35
N PRO A 491 25.85 0.47 9.70
CA PRO A 491 25.42 -0.51 8.71
C PRO A 491 24.81 -1.73 9.40
N TYR A 492 23.96 -2.47 8.70
CA TYR A 492 23.51 -3.78 9.14
C TYR A 492 24.68 -4.78 9.11
N SER A 493 24.72 -5.65 10.13
CA SER A 493 25.71 -6.72 10.23
C SER A 493 25.45 -7.84 9.21
N ASP A 494 26.43 -8.70 8.94
CA ASP A 494 26.22 -9.89 8.08
C ASP A 494 25.06 -10.78 8.61
N LEU A 495 24.86 -10.83 9.93
CA LEU A 495 23.73 -11.54 10.55
C LEU A 495 22.40 -10.85 10.22
N ASP A 496 22.31 -9.53 10.38
CA ASP A 496 21.12 -8.76 10.00
C ASP A 496 20.80 -8.97 8.50
N LEU A 497 21.79 -8.84 7.62
CA LEU A 497 21.61 -8.99 6.18
C LEU A 497 21.13 -10.40 5.79
N TYR A 498 21.58 -11.44 6.51
CA TYR A 498 21.02 -12.78 6.33
C TYR A 498 19.55 -12.86 6.74
N LEU A 499 19.19 -12.29 7.90
CA LEU A 499 17.81 -12.28 8.40
C LEU A 499 16.88 -11.48 7.48
N MET A 500 17.37 -10.36 6.93
CA MET A 500 16.68 -9.57 5.90
C MET A 500 16.50 -10.35 4.59
N GLY A 501 17.34 -11.36 4.34
CA GLY A 501 17.36 -12.14 3.10
C GLY A 501 18.22 -11.53 1.99
N LEU A 502 19.11 -10.60 2.35
CA LEU A 502 20.03 -9.90 1.46
C LEU A 502 21.37 -10.63 1.33
N LEU A 503 21.78 -11.38 2.35
CA LEU A 503 23.03 -12.14 2.36
C LEU A 503 22.75 -13.65 2.47
N PRO A 504 23.21 -14.48 1.52
CA PRO A 504 23.03 -15.93 1.62
C PRO A 504 23.87 -16.49 2.77
N ARG A 505 23.40 -17.57 3.42
CA ARG A 505 24.07 -18.17 4.59
C ARG A 505 25.56 -18.45 4.39
N GLN A 506 25.97 -18.83 3.16
CA GLN A 506 27.34 -19.17 2.81
C GLN A 506 28.28 -17.95 2.85
N ALA A 507 27.74 -16.74 2.73
CA ALA A 507 28.47 -15.49 2.77
C ALA A 507 28.49 -14.86 4.17
N VAL A 508 27.73 -15.40 5.14
CA VAL A 508 27.74 -14.93 6.52
C VAL A 508 29.03 -15.39 7.20
N ARG A 509 29.92 -14.45 7.49
CA ARG A 509 31.16 -14.74 8.23
C ARG A 509 30.85 -15.08 9.68
N PRO A 510 31.67 -15.92 10.35
CA PRO A 510 31.61 -16.06 11.79
C PRO A 510 31.72 -14.69 12.46
N PHE A 511 30.89 -14.47 13.47
CA PHE A 511 30.84 -13.23 14.23
C PHE A 511 31.05 -13.54 15.71
N THR A 512 31.31 -12.51 16.52
CA THR A 512 31.68 -12.71 17.92
C THR A 512 30.70 -12.06 18.88
N TYR A 513 30.78 -12.45 20.14
CA TYR A 513 30.23 -11.70 21.28
C TYR A 513 31.21 -11.76 22.45
N LEU A 514 31.13 -10.78 23.36
CA LEU A 514 31.94 -10.74 24.57
C LEU A 514 31.18 -11.29 25.77
N GLU A 515 31.84 -12.14 26.55
CA GLU A 515 31.46 -12.46 27.91
C GLU A 515 32.29 -11.57 28.85
N PRO A 516 31.71 -10.52 29.44
CA PRO A 516 32.48 -9.59 30.27
C PRO A 516 32.95 -10.29 31.55
N THR A 517 34.19 -10.00 31.98
CA THR A 517 34.74 -10.54 33.23
C THR A 517 33.92 -10.12 34.44
N VAL A 518 33.41 -8.88 34.41
CA VAL A 518 32.44 -8.36 35.38
C VAL A 518 31.08 -8.29 34.69
N PRO A 519 30.08 -9.09 35.12
CA PRO A 519 28.75 -9.03 34.54
C PRO A 519 28.18 -7.60 34.55
N GLY A 520 27.66 -7.15 33.41
CA GLY A 520 27.10 -5.81 33.27
C GLY A 520 28.11 -4.68 33.02
N ALA A 521 29.41 -4.99 32.81
CA ALA A 521 30.41 -3.97 32.51
C ALA A 521 30.05 -3.16 31.24
N GLN A 522 30.07 -1.83 31.38
CA GLN A 522 29.82 -0.87 30.31
C GLN A 522 31.03 0.06 30.16
N GLY A 523 31.26 0.55 28.94
CA GLY A 523 32.28 1.58 28.67
C GLY A 523 33.10 1.29 27.41
N ASN A 524 33.88 2.28 26.98
CA ASN A 524 34.63 2.16 25.73
C ASN A 524 35.66 1.01 25.74
N ILE A 525 36.20 0.67 26.92
CA ILE A 525 37.10 -0.46 27.10
C ILE A 525 36.57 -1.34 28.24
N ILE A 526 36.38 -2.63 27.97
CA ILE A 526 35.99 -3.62 28.98
C ILE A 526 36.91 -4.84 28.95
N SER A 527 36.98 -5.57 30.06
CA SER A 527 37.65 -6.87 30.13
C SER A 527 36.66 -8.00 29.92
N GLY A 528 37.04 -9.04 29.19
CA GLY A 528 36.18 -10.18 28.93
C GLY A 528 36.85 -11.30 28.14
N VAL A 529 36.03 -12.26 27.71
CA VAL A 529 36.41 -13.35 26.82
C VAL A 529 35.55 -13.26 25.56
N GLU A 530 36.20 -13.21 24.41
CA GLU A 530 35.50 -13.25 23.13
C GLU A 530 35.11 -14.69 22.78
N LYS A 531 33.88 -14.85 22.29
CA LYS A 531 33.31 -16.10 21.83
C LYS A 531 32.89 -15.94 20.37
N THR A 532 33.11 -16.99 19.58
CA THR A 532 32.71 -17.02 18.16
C THR A 532 31.39 -17.77 18.00
N VAL A 533 30.52 -17.24 17.14
CA VAL A 533 29.25 -17.82 16.73
C VAL A 533 29.23 -17.90 15.21
N THR A 534 28.69 -18.99 14.68
CA THR A 534 28.50 -19.21 13.24
C THR A 534 27.03 -19.11 12.87
N ILE A 535 26.76 -18.87 11.58
CA ILE A 535 25.39 -18.87 11.07
C ILE A 535 24.68 -20.22 11.26
N GLU A 536 25.41 -21.33 11.19
CA GLU A 536 24.84 -22.66 11.39
C GLU A 536 24.33 -22.87 12.81
N GLN A 537 24.97 -22.24 13.82
CA GLN A 537 24.46 -22.26 15.19
C GLN A 537 23.16 -21.45 15.34
N VAL A 538 23.03 -20.34 14.62
CA VAL A 538 21.77 -19.58 14.57
C VAL A 538 20.69 -20.41 13.88
N ILE A 539 21.00 -21.01 12.74
CA ILE A 539 20.05 -21.87 12.00
C ILE A 539 19.64 -23.08 12.85
N ALA A 540 20.55 -23.68 13.61
CA ALA A 540 20.24 -24.82 14.48
C ALA A 540 19.23 -24.46 15.60
N ALA A 541 19.29 -23.24 16.13
CA ALA A 541 18.38 -22.80 17.19
C ALA A 541 17.01 -22.30 16.68
N ASN A 542 16.98 -21.63 15.52
CA ASN A 542 15.76 -20.92 15.05
C ASN A 542 15.12 -21.58 13.82
N GLY A 543 15.81 -22.52 13.18
CA GLY A 543 15.50 -22.99 11.83
C GLY A 543 16.08 -22.09 10.73
N PRO A 544 16.10 -22.57 9.47
CA PRO A 544 16.54 -21.77 8.34
C PRO A 544 15.55 -20.66 8.01
N ARG A 545 16.04 -19.52 7.50
CA ARG A 545 15.19 -18.47 6.96
C ARG A 545 14.42 -18.99 5.74
N ARG A 546 13.09 -19.11 5.83
CA ARG A 546 12.24 -19.56 4.71
C ARG A 546 10.97 -18.75 4.59
N CYS A 547 10.58 -18.50 3.35
CA CYS A 547 9.30 -17.89 3.04
C CYS A 547 8.20 -18.95 3.04
N GLU A 548 7.22 -18.79 3.92
CA GLU A 548 6.04 -19.64 4.10
C GLU A 548 4.82 -18.73 3.92
N LEU A 549 4.33 -18.64 2.67
CA LEU A 549 3.10 -17.91 2.34
C LEU A 549 1.92 -18.90 2.24
N PRO A 550 0.70 -18.46 2.59
CA PRO A 550 -0.50 -19.31 2.54
C PRO A 550 -0.85 -19.84 1.15
#